data_AF-A0A949S9C5-F1
#
_entry.id   AF-A0A949S9C5-F1
#
_cell.length_a   1.000
_cell.length_b   1.000
_cell.length_c   1.000
_cell.angle_alpha   90.00
_cell.angle_beta   90.00
_cell.angle_gamma   90.00
#
_symmetry.space_group_name_H-M   'P 1'
#
loop_
_entity.id
_entity.type
_entity.pdbx_description
1 polymer ?
#
loop_
_entity_poly.entity_id
_entity_poly.type
_entity_poly.pdbx_seq_one_letter_code
_entity_poly.pdbx_strand_id
1 'polypeptide(L)'
;MNREGELALRKSWSRIISRHGSPEAKYFPEVAVTSARLTARGQATIPKEVRDKLALKPGDHLEFQILQNGTVLLVPKRTSVTELKGLLKSKKTVTLAEIEKAIQRRSRI
;
A
#
# COMPACT_ATOMS: atom_id res chain seq x y z
N MET A 1 -14.25 22.20 4.48
CA MET A 1 -13.35 21.53 5.44
C MET A 1 -13.41 22.29 6.77
N ASN A 2 -13.40 21.62 7.93
CA ASN A 2 -13.20 22.28 9.24
C ASN A 2 -11.73 22.14 9.68
N ARG A 3 -11.20 23.14 10.38
CA ARG A 3 -9.78 23.21 10.81
C ARG A 3 -9.36 22.08 11.78
N GLU A 4 -10.33 21.41 12.39
CA GLU A 4 -10.09 20.42 13.44
C GLU A 4 -9.59 19.07 12.93
N GLY A 5 -10.10 18.60 11.79
CA GLY A 5 -9.69 17.31 11.21
C GLY A 5 -8.23 17.29 10.78
N GLU A 6 -7.76 18.40 10.20
CA GLU A 6 -6.38 18.59 9.79
C GLU A 6 -5.42 18.64 11.00
N LEU A 7 -5.84 19.34 12.07
CA LEU A 7 -5.05 19.47 13.29
C LEU A 7 -4.89 18.13 14.03
N ALA A 8 -5.94 17.30 14.05
CA ALA A 8 -5.92 15.98 14.69
C ALA A 8 -4.91 15.02 14.01
N LEU A 9 -4.87 15.03 12.67
CA LEU A 9 -3.91 14.23 11.91
C LEU A 9 -2.47 14.71 12.13
N ARG A 10 -2.23 16.01 12.10
CA ARG A 10 -0.91 16.61 12.38
C ARG A 10 -0.37 16.22 13.77
N LYS A 11 -1.23 16.23 14.80
CA LYS A 11 -0.88 15.80 16.17
C LYS A 11 -0.62 14.30 16.29
N SER A 12 -1.27 13.47 15.47
CA SER A 12 -1.02 12.02 15.43
C SER A 12 0.34 11.71 14.81
N TRP A 13 0.67 12.35 13.68
CA TRP A 13 1.95 12.20 12.99
C TRP A 13 3.15 12.74 13.78
N SER A 14 2.99 13.85 14.50
CA SER A 14 4.05 14.40 15.37
C SER A 14 4.51 13.42 16.46
N ARG A 15 3.63 12.56 16.97
CA ARG A 15 3.96 11.58 18.03
C ARG A 15 4.75 10.37 17.52
N ILE A 16 4.60 10.03 16.24
CA ILE A 16 5.31 8.90 15.60
C ILE A 16 6.78 9.27 15.35
N ILE A 17 7.02 10.52 14.95
CA ILE A 17 8.35 11.01 14.54
C ILE A 17 9.26 11.28 15.75
N SER A 18 8.73 11.66 16.90
CA SER A 18 9.54 11.99 18.10
C SER A 18 10.35 10.83 18.71
N ARG A 19 10.20 9.58 18.23
CA ARG A 19 11.01 8.44 18.71
C ARG A 19 12.30 8.20 17.93
N HIS A 20 12.50 8.82 16.77
CA HIS A 20 13.75 8.74 15.99
C HIS A 20 14.07 10.15 15.48
N GLY A 21 15.24 10.69 15.83
CA GLY A 21 15.64 12.08 15.57
C GLY A 21 15.27 12.60 14.17
N SER A 22 14.70 13.80 14.14
CA SER A 22 14.10 14.46 12.98
C SER A 22 15.07 14.68 11.81
N PRO A 23 14.66 14.35 10.57
CA PRO A 23 14.91 15.17 9.40
C PRO A 23 13.63 15.96 9.11
N GLU A 24 13.70 17.23 9.49
CA GLU A 24 12.92 18.40 9.07
C GLU A 24 11.83 18.17 8.02
N ALA A 25 10.62 18.68 8.32
CA ALA A 25 9.55 19.30 7.49
C ALA A 25 9.32 18.95 6.00
N LYS A 26 10.28 18.38 5.26
CA LYS A 26 10.19 17.87 3.88
C LYS A 26 9.32 16.63 3.72
N TYR A 27 9.01 15.90 4.80
CA TYR A 27 8.26 14.63 4.76
C TYR A 27 6.86 14.71 5.38
N PHE A 28 6.24 15.89 5.48
CA PHE A 28 4.79 15.95 5.67
C PHE A 28 4.15 15.83 4.28
N PRO A 29 3.74 14.63 3.82
CA PRO A 29 2.96 14.57 2.60
C PRO A 29 1.70 15.41 2.81
N GLU A 30 1.29 16.14 1.78
CA GLU A 30 -0.04 16.71 1.71
C GLU A 30 -1.05 15.58 1.93
N VAL A 31 -1.64 15.54 3.13
CA VAL A 31 -2.53 14.45 3.53
C VAL A 31 -3.89 14.74 2.92
N ALA A 32 -4.16 14.11 1.77
CA ALA A 32 -5.50 14.08 1.22
C ALA A 32 -6.42 13.31 2.18
N VAL A 33 -7.41 14.01 2.75
CA VAL A 33 -8.38 13.43 3.68
C VAL A 33 -9.67 13.11 2.94
N THR A 34 -10.06 11.84 2.96
CA THR A 34 -11.38 11.39 2.50
C THR A 34 -12.09 10.66 3.64
N SER A 35 -13.42 10.63 3.62
CA SER A 35 -14.24 9.92 4.60
C SER A 35 -15.03 8.77 3.96
N ALA A 36 -15.38 7.79 4.78
CA ALA A 36 -16.25 6.67 4.39
C ALA A 36 -17.21 6.37 5.55
N ARG A 37 -18.41 5.88 5.22
CA ARG A 37 -19.41 5.47 6.22
C ARG A 37 -19.28 3.99 6.50
N LEU A 38 -19.31 3.63 7.78
CA LEU A 38 -19.46 2.24 8.21
C LEU A 38 -20.94 1.83 8.08
N THR A 39 -21.21 0.76 7.35
CA THR A 39 -22.55 0.19 7.26
C THR A 39 -22.88 -0.60 8.53
N ALA A 40 -24.17 -0.91 8.75
CA ALA A 40 -24.60 -1.75 9.87
C ALA A 40 -23.98 -3.15 9.86
N ARG A 41 -23.49 -3.61 8.70
CA ARG A 41 -22.79 -4.90 8.54
C ARG A 41 -21.28 -4.79 8.80
N GLY A 42 -20.80 -3.65 9.27
CA GLY A 42 -19.37 -3.42 9.56
C GLY A 42 -18.50 -3.22 8.31
N GLN A 43 -19.08 -2.85 7.17
CA GLN A 43 -18.32 -2.61 5.93
C GLN A 43 -18.10 -1.10 5.72
N ALA A 44 -16.91 -0.72 5.28
CA ALA A 44 -16.61 0.63 4.81
C ALA A 44 -16.15 0.57 3.36
N THR A 45 -16.59 1.52 2.54
CA THR A 45 -16.14 1.61 1.14
C THR A 45 -14.81 2.34 1.07
N ILE A 46 -13.86 1.82 0.29
CA ILE A 46 -12.61 2.53 -0.01
C ILE A 46 -12.90 3.59 -1.09
N PRO A 47 -12.76 4.89 -0.79
CA PRO A 47 -13.06 5.95 -1.75
C PRO A 47 -12.21 5.82 -3.02
N LYS A 48 -12.72 6.34 -4.14
CA LYS A 48 -12.06 6.20 -5.46
C LYS A 48 -10.62 6.71 -5.42
N GLU A 49 -10.40 7.88 -4.83
CA GLU A 49 -9.08 8.52 -4.71
C GLU A 49 -8.06 7.62 -4.00
N VAL A 50 -8.48 6.92 -2.95
CA VAL A 50 -7.62 5.98 -2.22
C VAL A 50 -7.34 4.74 -3.06
N ARG A 51 -8.35 4.21 -3.76
CA ARG A 51 -8.17 3.08 -4.69
C ARG A 51 -7.19 3.42 -5.80
N ASP A 52 -7.35 4.58 -6.43
CA ASP A 52 -6.49 5.03 -7.52
C ASP A 52 -5.04 5.21 -7.03
N LYS A 53 -4.85 5.87 -5.88
CA LYS A 53 -3.52 6.15 -5.32
C LYS A 53 -2.77 4.89 -4.87
N LEU A 54 -3.51 3.88 -4.40
CA LEU A 54 -2.96 2.59 -4.00
C LEU A 54 -2.97 1.54 -5.13
N ALA A 55 -3.46 1.91 -6.33
CA ALA A 55 -3.66 1.05 -7.49
C ALA A 55 -4.48 -0.23 -7.18
N LEU A 56 -5.47 -0.11 -6.30
CA LEU A 56 -6.28 -1.24 -5.83
C LEU A 56 -7.26 -1.72 -6.89
N LYS A 57 -7.40 -3.04 -6.98
CA LYS A 57 -8.35 -3.75 -7.83
C LYS A 57 -9.27 -4.64 -6.99
N PRO A 58 -10.47 -4.98 -7.50
CA PRO A 58 -11.31 -5.98 -6.85
C PRO A 58 -10.54 -7.30 -6.66
N GLY A 59 -10.57 -7.84 -5.44
CA GLY A 59 -9.85 -9.06 -5.07
C GLY A 59 -8.47 -8.84 -4.44
N ASP A 60 -7.95 -7.60 -4.44
CA ASP A 60 -6.72 -7.30 -3.72
C ASP A 60 -6.88 -7.53 -2.21
N HIS A 61 -5.87 -8.14 -1.61
CA HIS A 61 -5.81 -8.32 -0.16
C HIS A 61 -5.26 -7.06 0.50
N LEU A 62 -5.90 -6.67 1.60
CA LEU A 62 -5.47 -5.54 2.43
C LEU A 62 -5.19 -6.05 3.84
N GLU A 63 -4.15 -5.51 4.45
CA GLU A 63 -3.83 -5.74 5.85
C GLU A 63 -4.13 -4.49 6.67
N PHE A 64 -4.81 -4.70 7.80
CA PHE A 64 -5.04 -3.67 8.81
C PHE A 64 -3.96 -3.81 9.89
N GLN A 65 -3.14 -2.78 10.04
CA GLN A 65 -2.14 -2.72 11.11
C GLN A 65 -2.61 -1.71 12.14
N ILE A 66 -2.81 -2.18 13.37
CA ILE A 66 -3.27 -1.36 14.49
C ILE A 66 -2.05 -0.98 15.32
N LEU A 67 -1.78 0.33 15.40
CA LEU A 67 -0.69 0.86 16.21
C LEU A 67 -1.16 1.08 17.66
N GLN A 68 -0.21 1.12 18.60
CA GLN A 68 -0.49 1.31 20.03
C GLN A 68 -1.27 2.59 20.35
N ASN A 69 -1.16 3.62 19.51
CA ASN A 69 -1.85 4.90 19.67
C ASN A 69 -3.28 4.91 19.08
N GLY A 70 -3.79 3.75 18.63
CA GLY A 70 -5.11 3.61 18.03
C GLY A 70 -5.17 3.99 16.54
N THR A 71 -4.06 4.40 15.94
CA THR A 71 -4.00 4.62 14.49
C THR A 71 -4.07 3.30 13.75
N VAL A 72 -4.93 3.23 12.73
CA VAL A 72 -5.05 2.07 11.85
C VAL A 72 -4.41 2.41 10.50
N LEU A 73 -3.45 1.60 10.08
CA LEU A 73 -2.86 1.67 8.75
C LEU A 73 -3.49 0.59 7.86
N LEU A 74 -3.88 0.98 6.65
CA LEU A 74 -4.39 0.08 5.62
C LEU A 74 -3.30 -0.10 4.56
N VAL A 75 -2.79 -1.33 4.41
CA VAL A 75 -1.66 -1.63 3.54
C VAL A 75 -2.05 -2.69 2.50
N PRO A 76 -1.81 -2.46 1.19
CA PRO A 76 -1.99 -3.52 0.19
C PRO A 76 -1.04 -4.67 0.45
N LYS A 77 -1.57 -5.89 0.57
CA LYS A 77 -0.75 -7.10 0.69
C LYS A 77 -0.19 -7.44 -0.69
N ARG A 78 1.10 -7.16 -0.88
CA ARG A 78 1.82 -7.54 -2.10
C ARG A 78 2.52 -8.87 -1.85
N THR A 79 2.13 -9.91 -2.57
CA THR A 79 2.87 -11.18 -2.59
C THR A 79 4.26 -10.91 -3.14
N SER A 80 5.28 -11.31 -2.39
CA SER A 80 6.65 -11.18 -2.89
C SER A 80 6.87 -12.16 -4.04
N VAL A 81 7.63 -11.75 -5.06
CA VAL A 81 8.06 -12.67 -6.14
C VAL A 81 8.84 -13.86 -5.56
N THR A 82 9.48 -13.70 -4.41
CA THR A 82 10.16 -14.80 -3.71
C THR A 82 9.19 -15.82 -3.11
N GLU A 83 7.98 -15.43 -2.71
CA GLU A 83 6.94 -16.37 -2.26
C GLU A 83 6.39 -17.22 -3.42
N LEU A 84 6.57 -16.74 -4.67
CA LEU A 84 6.25 -17.49 -5.88
C LEU A 84 7.35 -18.47 -6.30
N LYS A 85 8.54 -18.40 -5.66
CA LYS A 85 9.69 -19.25 -5.99
C LYS A 85 9.33 -20.72 -5.73
N GLY A 86 9.42 -21.54 -6.77
CA GLY A 86 9.16 -22.98 -6.68
C GLY A 86 7.71 -23.41 -6.92
N LEU A 87 6.76 -22.47 -7.08
CA LEU A 87 5.38 -22.79 -7.47
C LEU A 87 5.28 -23.29 -8.93
N LEU A 88 6.16 -22.80 -9.80
CA LEU A 88 6.21 -23.20 -11.21
C LEU A 88 7.25 -24.31 -11.39
N LYS A 89 6.79 -25.51 -11.75
CA LYS A 89 7.66 -26.64 -12.15
C LYS A 89 7.79 -26.66 -13.67
N SER A 90 9.01 -26.56 -14.18
CA SER A 90 9.32 -26.77 -15.61
C SER A 90 10.12 -28.06 -15.76
N LYS A 91 9.76 -28.89 -16.75
CA LYS A 91 10.58 -30.04 -17.18
C LYS A 91 11.70 -29.64 -18.15
N LYS A 92 11.69 -28.39 -18.62
CA LYS A 92 12.60 -27.88 -19.64
C LYS A 92 13.63 -26.97 -18.99
N THR A 93 14.91 -27.33 -19.11
CA THR A 93 16.05 -26.48 -18.79
C THR A 93 16.32 -25.58 -19.99
N VAL A 94 16.52 -24.28 -19.75
CA VAL A 94 16.83 -23.31 -20.79
C VAL A 94 18.05 -22.49 -20.37
N THR A 95 18.78 -21.99 -21.35
CA THR A 95 19.95 -21.13 -21.15
C THR A 95 19.53 -19.70 -20.80
N LEU A 96 20.45 -18.94 -20.20
CA LEU A 96 20.21 -17.52 -19.87
C LEU A 96 19.83 -16.71 -21.11
N ALA A 97 20.50 -16.94 -22.25
CA ALA A 97 20.23 -16.26 -23.51
C ALA A 97 18.80 -16.53 -24.03
N GLU A 98 18.28 -17.75 -23.83
CA GLU A 98 16.90 -18.07 -24.19
C GLU A 98 15.87 -17.37 -23.29
N ILE A 99 16.18 -17.23 -22.00
CA ILE A 99 15.36 -16.47 -21.04
C ILE A 99 15.31 -14.99 -21.43
N GLU A 100 16.46 -14.37 -21.67
CA GLU A 100 16.55 -12.96 -22.09
C GLU A 100 15.76 -12.71 -23.38
N LYS A 101 15.93 -13.59 -24.38
CA LYS A 101 15.18 -13.53 -25.64
C LYS A 101 13.67 -13.65 -25.44
N ALA A 102 13.22 -14.45 -24.47
CA ALA A 102 11.81 -14.59 -24.13
C ALA A 102 11.24 -13.35 -23.43
N ILE A 103 11.99 -12.76 -22.48
CA ILE A 103 11.61 -11.51 -21.80
C ILE A 103 11.48 -10.38 -22.84
N GLN A 104 12.44 -10.28 -23.76
CA GLN A 104 12.48 -9.21 -24.75
C GLN A 104 11.37 -9.32 -25.80
N ARG A 105 10.96 -10.54 -26.17
CA ARG A 105 9.76 -10.79 -26.99
C ARG A 105 8.49 -10.33 -26.29
N ARG A 106 8.37 -10.55 -24.98
CA ARG A 106 7.16 -10.23 -24.20
C ARG A 106 7.05 -8.75 -23.84
N SER A 107 8.17 -8.07 -23.60
CA SER A 107 8.21 -6.64 -23.26
C SER A 107 7.93 -5.71 -24.46
N ARG A 108 7.73 -6.26 -25.65
CA ARG A 108 7.44 -5.52 -26.89
C ARG A 108 5.93 -5.42 -27.20
N ILE A 109 5.08 -5.62 -26.20
CA ILE A 109 3.61 -5.52 -26.26
C ILE A 109 3.16 -4.46 -25.26
#